data_AF-A0A7V9USX3-F1
#
_entry.id   AF-A0A7V9USX3-F1
#
_cell.length_a   1.000
_cell.length_b   1.000
_cell.length_c   1.000
_cell.angle_alpha   90.00
_cell.angle_beta   90.00
_cell.angle_gamma   90.00
#
_symmetry.space_group_name_H-M   'P 1'
#
loop_
_entity.id
_entity.type
_entity.pdbx_description
1 polymer ?
#
loop_
_entity_poly.entity_id
_entity_poly.type
_entity_poly.pdbx_seq_one_letter_code
_entity_poly.pdbx_strand_id
1 'polypeptide(L)' 'MKVLIAAGGTGGHIYPGIAVAKEIMRRNETSEVLFVGTSRGLETKIVPANGFQLSLINSVGLK' A
#
# COMPACT_ATOMS: atom_id res chain seq x y z
N MET A 1 12.91 7.65 6.60
CA MET A 1 11.86 7.11 7.52
C MET A 1 11.30 5.84 6.92
N LYS A 2 10.89 4.84 7.71
CA LYS A 2 10.26 3.61 7.19
C LYS A 2 8.77 3.60 7.52
N VAL A 3 7.93 3.38 6.51
CA VAL A 3 6.46 3.44 6.63
C VAL A 3 5.84 2.18 6.05
N LEU A 4 4.95 1.57 6.82
CA LEU A 4 4.11 0.46 6.38
C LEU A 4 2.68 0.96 6.20
N ILE A 5 2.07 0.71 5.05
CA ILE A 5 0.68 1.08 4.75
C ILE A 5 -0.15 -0.19 4.56
N ALA A 6 -1.10 -0.41 5.46
CA ALA A 6 -2.10 -1.48 5.32
C ALA A 6 -3.34 -0.92 4.59
N ALA A 7 -3.42 -1.15 3.29
CA ALA A 7 -4.54 -0.72 2.46
C ALA A 7 -4.79 -1.75 1.35
N GLY A 8 -6.00 -2.33 1.31
CA GLY A 8 -6.34 -3.39 0.38
C GLY A 8 -7.85 -3.62 0.25
N GLY A 9 -8.22 -4.58 -0.60
CA GLY A 9 -9.61 -4.90 -0.92
C GLY A 9 -10.09 -4.14 -2.17
N THR A 10 -10.45 -2.87 -2.02
CA THR A 10 -10.96 -2.00 -3.11
C THR A 10 -10.13 -0.73 -3.27
N GLY A 11 -10.34 -0.02 -4.39
CA GLY A 11 -9.62 1.23 -4.68
C GLY A 11 -9.79 2.34 -3.63
N GLY A 12 -10.91 2.31 -2.88
CA GLY A 12 -11.26 3.36 -1.92
C GLY A 12 -10.23 3.57 -0.80
N HIS A 13 -9.47 2.54 -0.43
CA HIS A 13 -8.37 2.66 0.55
C HIS A 13 -7.00 2.69 -0.13
N ILE A 14 -6.86 2.03 -1.28
CA ILE A 14 -5.58 1.90 -1.98
C ILE A 14 -5.12 3.26 -2.53
N TYR A 15 -5.99 4.01 -3.22
CA TYR A 15 -5.60 5.29 -3.81
C TYR A 15 -5.25 6.35 -2.76
N PRO A 16 -6.01 6.52 -1.65
CA PRO A 16 -5.58 7.38 -0.56
C PRO A 16 -4.24 6.96 0.05
N GLY A 17 -4.02 5.65 0.26
CA GLY A 17 -2.73 5.14 0.74
C GLY A 17 -1.57 5.51 -0.17
N ILE A 18 -1.76 5.40 -1.49
CA ILE A 18 -0.78 5.82 -2.50
C ILE A 18 -0.53 7.33 -2.47
N ALA A 19 -1.58 8.14 -2.32
CA ALA A 19 -1.43 9.59 -2.22
C ALA A 19 -0.59 9.99 -1.00
N VAL A 20 -0.84 9.37 0.15
CA VAL A 20 -0.05 9.58 1.37
C VAL A 20 1.39 9.11 1.18
N ALA A 21 1.61 7.93 0.58
CA ALA A 21 2.94 7.40 0.29
C ALA A 21 3.77 8.36 -0.58
N LYS A 22 3.17 8.88 -1.65
CA LYS A 22 3.82 9.86 -2.55
C LYS A 22 4.19 11.13 -1.81
N GLU A 23 3.30 11.66 -0.97
CA GLU A 23 3.59 12.88 -0.20
C GLU A 23 4.70 12.66 0.84
N ILE A 24 4.76 11.49 1.49
CA ILE A 24 5.85 11.13 2.40
C ILE A 24 7.19 11.11 1.66
N MET A 25 7.26 10.45 0.51
CA MET A 25 8.48 10.41 -0.30
C MET A 25 8.87 11.80 -0.82
N ARG A 26 7.89 12.65 -1.17
CA ARG A 26 8.13 14.03 -1.60
C ARG A 26 8.73 14.90 -0.49
N ARG A 27 8.32 14.71 0.76
CA ARG A 27 8.87 15.46 1.91
C ARG A 27 10.24 14.96 2.33
N ASN A 28 10.54 13.69 2.12
CA ASN A 28 11.83 13.11 2.43
C ASN A 28 12.12 11.94 1.49
N GLU A 29 13.00 12.18 0.52
CA GLU A 29 13.38 11.24 -0.54
C GLU A 29 14.08 9.98 -0.02
N THR A 30 14.64 10.01 1.19
CA THR A 30 15.23 8.84 1.86
C THR A 30 14.19 7.97 2.58
N SER A 31 12.90 8.24 2.39
CA SER A 31 11.83 7.44 3.00
C SER A 31 11.54 6.19 2.21
N GLU A 32 11.33 5.09 2.92
CA GLU A 32 10.94 3.80 2.37
C GLU A 32 9.46 3.55 2.70
N VAL A 33 8.66 3.21 1.69
CA VAL A 33 7.25 2.87 1.86
C VAL A 33 6.99 1.45 1.36
N LEU A 34 6.45 0.62 2.24
CA LEU A 34 5.97 -0.72 1.92
C LEU A 34 4.46 -0.78 2.12
N PHE A 35 3.74 -1.30 1.13
CA PHE A 35 2.34 -1.66 1.31
C PHE A 35 2.23 -3.09 1.80
N VAL A 36 1.22 -3.35 2.63
CA VAL A 36 0.84 -4.69 3.04
C VAL A 36 -0.64 -4.92 2.72
N GLY A 37 -0.93 -6.08 2.11
CA GLY A 37 -2.28 -6.43 1.68
C GLY A 37 -2.43 -7.91 1.45
N THR A 38 -3.51 -8.30 0.78
CA THR A 38 -3.83 -9.71 0.51
C THR A 38 -3.66 -10.04 -0.97
N SER A 39 -3.58 -11.32 -1.29
CA SER A 39 -3.54 -11.78 -2.69
C SER A 39 -4.88 -11.64 -3.43
N ARG A 40 -5.96 -11.20 -2.75
CA ARG A 40 -7.33 -11.26 -3.28
C ARG A 40 -7.85 -9.93 -3.81
N GLY A 41 -7.28 -8.81 -3.37
CA GLY A 41 -7.80 -7.47 -3.68
C GLY A 41 -7.06 -6.76 -4.81
N LEU A 42 -7.56 -5.57 -5.14
CA LEU A 42 -7.02 -4.72 -6.21
C LEU A 42 -5.59 -4.24 -5.93
N GLU A 43 -5.12 -4.32 -4.68
CA GLU A 43 -3.78 -3.91 -4.26
C GLU A 43 -2.69 -4.61 -5.08
N THR A 44 -2.90 -5.88 -5.44
CA THR A 44 -1.96 -6.71 -6.21
C THR A 44 -1.61 -6.12 -7.57
N LYS A 45 -2.50 -5.32 -8.15
CA LYS A 45 -2.32 -4.64 -9.43
C LYS A 45 -1.98 -3.16 -9.25
N ILE A 46 -2.75 -2.46 -8.42
CA ILE A 46 -2.68 -1.01 -8.32
C ILE A 46 -1.40 -0.55 -7.62
N VAL A 47 -0.97 -1.23 -6.54
CA VAL A 47 0.20 -0.82 -5.76
C VAL A 47 1.49 -0.95 -6.58
N PRO A 48 1.82 -2.11 -7.21
CA PRO A 48 3.00 -2.22 -8.05
C PRO A 48 2.96 -1.27 -9.27
N ALA A 49 1.79 -1.10 -9.89
CA ALA A 49 1.62 -0.17 -11.02
C ALA A 49 1.90 1.30 -10.67
N ASN A 50 1.87 1.66 -9.38
CA ASN A 50 2.21 2.99 -8.89
C ASN A 50 3.65 3.09 -8.35
N GLY A 51 4.48 2.06 -8.55
CA GLY A 51 5.90 2.06 -8.18
C GLY A 51 6.16 1.73 -6.71
N PHE A 52 5.18 1.20 -5.98
CA PHE A 52 5.35 0.80 -4.58
C PHE A 52 5.47 -0.72 -4.43
N GLN A 53 6.24 -1.15 -3.44
CA GLN A 53 6.33 -2.56 -3.08
C GLN A 53 5.08 -3.02 -2.33
N LEU A 54 4.64 -4.25 -2.59
CA LEU A 54 3.53 -4.90 -1.89
C LEU A 54 4.01 -6.19 -1.23
N SER A 55 3.89 -6.26 0.10
CA SER A 55 4.00 -7.50 0.87
C SER A 55 2.62 -8.15 1.01
N LEU A 56 2.53 -9.43 0.68
CA LEU A 56 1.30 -10.20 0.79
C LEU A 56 1.24 -10.93 2.12
N ILE A 57 0.11 -10.80 2.82
CA ILE A 57 -0.19 -11.54 4.04
C ILE A 57 -1.49 -12.34 3.89
N ASN A 58 -1.58 -13.43 4.65
CA ASN A 58 -2.81 -14.18 4.81
C ASN A 58 -3.67 -13.50 5.88
N SER A 59 -4.69 -12.76 5.44
CA SER A 59 -5.63 -12.08 6.32
C SER A 59 -7.05 -12.23 5.81
N VAL A 60 -8.00 -12.38 6.74
CA VAL A 60 -9.44 -12.46 6.49
C VAL A 60 -10.20 -11.71 7.59
N GLY A 61 -11.36 -11.17 7.26
CA GLY A 61 -12.26 -10.60 8.26
C GLY A 61 -12.76 -11.66 9.24
N LEU A 62 -12.90 -11.28 10.50
CA LEU A 62 -13.54 -12.13 11.51
C LEU A 62 -15.06 -12.13 11.27
N LYS A 63 -15.68 -13.29 11.49
CA LYS A 63 -17.14 -13.45 11.47
C LYS A 63 -17.66 -13.58 12.89
#